data_AF-A0A520EUY2-F1
#
_entry.id   AF-A0A520EUY2-F1
#
_cell.length_a   1.000
_cell.length_b   1.000
_cell.length_c   1.000
_cell.angle_alpha   90.00
_cell.angle_beta   90.00
_cell.angle_gamma   90.00
#
_symmetry.space_group_name_H-M   'P 1'
#
loop_
_entity.id
_entity.type
_entity.pdbx_description
1 polymer ?
#
loop_
_entity_poly.entity_id
_entity_poly.type
_entity_poly.pdbx_seq_one_letter_code
_entity_poly.pdbx_strand_id
1 'polypeptide(L)'
;MALTAAAVQAAPPSVLPELMAALRIDPSVLGDTPMPSTHANPPSAKLLIAHAEAERATLTAPTITPAQTALDEAEERVTAADADAEDARKAVNRIRARLRKAKKAVEDGTGSPSDVAAKQKDLDDAKQAHLDAKSRQVEAREDLAAAKFGMRDDMTSDAERDAYYASLSDDEVDAITRALNRRSAPVAAQALTEGGQPALASTPRDTTVYNAGTIAMETGSGVTDVEGRILDGGTAIYRRGTSDFIILQRNGDAYHPVAQAHGKNDALAKANRIPIMTGPDPLPAHATEMQKQAHAMKGDIALVVARRAVDGYAVTPAAQQATIDEEMAEAQDKLTDSVGGGPARADIHDGIKRHRRV
;
A
#
# COMPACT_ATOMS: atom_id res chain seq x y z
N MET A 1 -16.40 -29.28 15.96
CA MET A 1 -16.62 -30.50 16.76
C MET A 1 -17.04 -31.59 15.78
N ALA A 2 -16.33 -32.73 15.74
CA ALA A 2 -16.42 -33.71 14.66
C ALA A 2 -17.83 -34.30 14.49
N LEU A 3 -18.41 -34.15 13.29
CA LEU A 3 -19.77 -34.59 12.97
C LEU A 3 -19.88 -36.12 13.06
N THR A 4 -18.82 -36.83 12.69
CA THR A 4 -18.73 -38.29 12.82
C THR A 4 -18.77 -38.75 14.28
N ALA A 5 -18.12 -38.04 15.21
CA ALA A 5 -18.13 -38.42 16.62
C ALA A 5 -19.53 -38.31 17.25
N ALA A 6 -20.28 -37.26 16.88
CA ALA A 6 -21.67 -37.09 17.32
C ALA A 6 -22.60 -38.14 16.68
N ALA A 7 -22.38 -38.47 15.40
CA ALA A 7 -23.17 -39.49 14.70
C ALA A 7 -22.92 -40.91 15.24
N VAL A 8 -21.69 -41.23 15.64
CA VAL A 8 -21.35 -42.50 16.31
C VAL A 8 -21.97 -42.58 17.71
N GLN A 9 -21.93 -41.50 18.49
CA GLN A 9 -22.56 -41.48 19.83
C GLN A 9 -24.10 -41.60 19.77
N ALA A 10 -24.73 -41.13 18.70
CA ALA A 10 -26.17 -41.23 18.49
C ALA A 10 -26.61 -42.58 17.90
N ALA A 11 -25.67 -43.44 17.47
CA ALA A 11 -25.99 -44.72 16.84
C ALA A 11 -26.41 -45.77 17.88
N PRO A 12 -27.53 -46.49 17.66
CA PRO A 12 -27.96 -47.52 18.59
C PRO A 12 -27.10 -48.79 18.48
N PRO A 13 -27.08 -49.64 19.54
CA PRO A 13 -26.25 -50.84 19.59
C PRO A 13 -26.48 -51.84 18.43
N SER A 14 -27.65 -51.77 17.78
CA SER A 14 -28.02 -52.60 16.63
C SER A 14 -27.22 -52.34 15.36
N VAL A 15 -26.35 -51.32 15.32
CA VAL A 15 -25.50 -50.95 14.17
C VAL A 15 -24.18 -51.75 14.15
N LEU A 16 -23.79 -52.37 15.27
CA LEU A 16 -22.56 -53.16 15.42
C LEU A 16 -22.38 -54.27 14.36
N PRO A 17 -23.41 -55.07 13.99
CA PRO A 17 -23.26 -56.12 12.98
C PRO A 17 -22.89 -55.58 11.60
N GLU A 18 -23.50 -54.46 11.20
CA GLU A 18 -23.23 -53.85 9.91
C GLU A 18 -21.86 -53.14 9.88
N LEU A 19 -21.45 -52.53 10.99
CA LEU A 19 -20.14 -51.89 11.14
C LEU A 19 -19.00 -52.90 11.04
N MET A 20 -19.09 -54.03 11.74
CA MET A 20 -18.09 -55.09 11.67
C MET A 20 -17.98 -55.68 10.27
N ALA A 21 -19.13 -55.89 9.60
CA ALA A 21 -19.15 -56.35 8.22
C ALA A 21 -18.49 -55.34 7.26
N ALA A 22 -18.77 -54.05 7.41
CA ALA A 22 -18.19 -53.01 6.58
C ALA A 22 -16.68 -52.82 6.79
N LEU A 23 -16.20 -52.99 8.03
CA LEU A 23 -14.78 -52.92 8.38
C LEU A 23 -14.03 -54.25 8.25
N ARG A 24 -14.70 -55.32 7.78
CA ARG A 24 -14.16 -56.68 7.64
C ARG A 24 -13.57 -57.26 8.94
N ILE A 25 -14.18 -56.94 10.07
CA ILE A 25 -13.79 -57.47 11.39
C ILE A 25 -14.46 -58.83 11.58
N ASP A 26 -13.67 -59.85 11.92
CA ASP A 26 -14.17 -61.20 12.17
C ASP A 26 -15.06 -61.24 13.43
N PRO A 27 -16.30 -61.75 13.35
CA PRO A 27 -17.17 -61.95 14.50
C PRO A 27 -16.54 -62.78 15.63
N SER A 28 -15.57 -63.65 15.32
CA SER A 28 -14.86 -64.47 16.31
C SER A 28 -14.14 -63.65 17.39
N VAL A 29 -13.84 -62.37 17.12
CA VAL A 29 -13.23 -61.43 18.07
C VAL A 29 -14.15 -61.13 19.27
N LEU A 30 -15.45 -61.35 19.14
CA LEU A 30 -16.43 -61.09 20.21
C LEU A 30 -16.62 -62.24 21.21
N GLY A 31 -16.02 -63.41 20.96
CA GLY A 31 -16.19 -64.61 21.79
C GLY A 31 -17.66 -65.03 21.92
N ASP A 32 -18.08 -65.41 23.13
CA ASP A 32 -19.45 -65.87 23.43
C ASP A 32 -20.48 -64.73 23.61
N THR A 33 -20.10 -63.49 23.31
CA THR A 33 -20.96 -62.32 23.51
C THR A 33 -22.05 -62.28 22.43
N PRO A 34 -23.35 -62.33 22.78
CA PRO A 34 -24.42 -62.39 21.79
C PRO A 34 -24.56 -61.05 21.04
N MET A 35 -24.72 -61.13 19.72
CA MET A 35 -24.92 -59.96 18.86
C MET A 35 -26.31 -59.34 19.06
N PRO A 36 -26.42 -57.99 19.09
CA PRO A 36 -27.71 -57.33 19.18
C PRO A 36 -28.58 -57.59 17.94
N SER A 37 -29.90 -57.76 18.13
CA SER A 37 -30.85 -58.13 17.07
C SER A 37 -31.01 -57.04 16.00
N THR A 38 -31.20 -57.46 14.74
CA THR A 38 -31.41 -56.60 13.56
C THR A 38 -32.79 -55.96 13.44
N HIS A 39 -33.64 -56.07 14.47
CA HIS A 39 -35.02 -55.59 14.45
C HIS A 39 -35.17 -54.19 15.04
N ALA A 40 -34.57 -53.20 14.39
CA ALA A 40 -35.00 -51.82 14.42
C ALA A 40 -34.37 -51.12 13.21
N ASN A 41 -35.13 -50.28 12.51
CA ASN A 41 -34.59 -49.34 11.51
C ASN A 41 -33.98 -48.12 12.23
N PRO A 42 -32.64 -47.98 12.27
CA PRO A 42 -32.02 -46.66 12.28
C PRO A 42 -30.71 -46.66 11.43
N PRO A 43 -29.95 -45.54 11.33
CA PRO A 43 -29.11 -45.23 10.17
C PRO A 43 -28.04 -46.29 9.93
N SER A 44 -27.95 -46.77 8.69
CA SER A 44 -27.04 -47.85 8.31
C SER A 44 -25.58 -47.49 8.59
N ALA A 45 -24.79 -48.46 9.06
CA ALA A 45 -23.35 -48.26 9.28
C ALA A 45 -22.63 -47.78 8.01
N LYS A 46 -23.17 -48.13 6.84
CA LYS A 46 -22.72 -47.60 5.54
C LYS A 46 -22.81 -46.07 5.45
N LEU A 47 -23.88 -45.45 5.97
CA LEU A 47 -24.00 -43.99 5.97
C LEU A 47 -23.02 -43.34 6.93
N LEU A 48 -22.74 -43.97 8.08
CA LEU A 48 -21.74 -43.47 9.02
C LEU A 48 -20.32 -43.56 8.45
N ILE A 49 -19.99 -44.65 7.74
CA ILE A 49 -18.71 -44.79 7.04
C ILE A 49 -18.62 -43.78 5.89
N ALA A 50 -19.68 -43.59 5.10
CA ALA A 50 -19.69 -42.58 4.05
C ALA A 50 -19.54 -41.15 4.61
N HIS A 51 -20.15 -40.86 5.76
CA HIS A 51 -19.95 -39.58 6.47
C HIS A 51 -18.53 -39.42 6.99
N ALA A 52 -17.94 -40.48 7.55
CA ALA A 52 -16.55 -40.47 8.02
C ALA A 52 -15.56 -40.34 6.84
N GLU A 53 -15.83 -40.96 5.71
CA GLU A 53 -15.04 -40.82 4.48
C GLU A 53 -15.17 -39.41 3.89
N ALA A 54 -16.37 -38.83 3.89
CA ALA A 54 -16.59 -37.45 3.46
C ALA A 54 -15.91 -36.45 4.41
N GLU A 55 -16.01 -36.65 5.73
CA GLU A 55 -15.32 -35.80 6.72
C GLU A 55 -13.81 -35.97 6.61
N ARG A 56 -13.29 -37.20 6.42
CA ARG A 56 -11.87 -37.43 6.15
C ARG A 56 -11.44 -36.74 4.86
N ALA A 57 -12.21 -36.86 3.78
CA ALA A 57 -11.92 -36.17 2.51
C ALA A 57 -11.89 -34.64 2.69
N THR A 58 -12.77 -34.09 3.53
CA THR A 58 -12.81 -32.65 3.86
C THR A 58 -11.61 -32.23 4.72
N LEU A 59 -11.19 -33.07 5.67
CA LEU A 59 -10.05 -32.83 6.55
C LEU A 59 -8.70 -33.06 5.84
N THR A 60 -8.66 -33.88 4.79
CA THR A 60 -7.47 -34.14 3.96
C THR A 60 -7.46 -33.29 2.69
N ALA A 61 -8.49 -32.48 2.45
CA ALA A 61 -8.48 -31.53 1.34
C ALA A 61 -7.32 -30.54 1.56
N PRO A 62 -6.57 -30.18 0.52
CA PRO A 62 -5.53 -29.15 0.66
C PRO A 62 -6.17 -27.87 1.19
N THR A 63 -5.74 -27.40 2.36
CA THR A 63 -6.15 -26.10 2.86
C THR A 63 -5.55 -25.05 1.93
N ILE A 64 -6.37 -24.46 1.07
CA ILE A 64 -5.95 -23.35 0.22
C ILE A 64 -5.55 -22.20 1.15
N THR A 65 -4.28 -21.81 1.10
CA THR A 65 -3.76 -20.71 1.92
C THR A 65 -4.25 -19.37 1.36
N PRO A 66 -4.30 -18.29 2.17
CA PRO A 66 -4.60 -16.96 1.64
C PRO A 66 -3.65 -16.53 0.51
N ALA A 67 -2.38 -16.95 0.57
CA ALA A 67 -1.41 -16.68 -0.48
C ALA A 67 -1.73 -17.44 -1.78
N GLN A 68 -2.13 -18.71 -1.69
CA GLN A 68 -2.57 -19.47 -2.85
C GLN A 68 -3.83 -18.87 -3.50
N THR A 69 -4.84 -18.48 -2.70
CA THR A 69 -6.02 -17.79 -3.22
C THR A 69 -5.65 -16.49 -3.94
N ALA A 70 -4.74 -15.69 -3.36
CA ALA A 70 -4.28 -14.45 -3.97
C ALA A 70 -3.51 -14.68 -5.28
N LEU A 71 -2.78 -15.80 -5.38
CA LEU A 71 -2.09 -16.23 -6.60
C LEU A 71 -3.10 -16.62 -7.68
N ASP A 72 -4.07 -17.47 -7.35
CA ASP A 72 -5.10 -17.94 -8.29
C ASP A 72 -5.90 -16.76 -8.85
N GLU A 73 -6.34 -15.82 -7.99
CA GLU A 73 -7.02 -14.60 -8.43
C GLU A 73 -6.15 -13.70 -9.33
N ALA A 74 -4.84 -13.63 -9.07
CA ALA A 74 -3.92 -12.83 -9.87
C ALA A 74 -3.70 -13.46 -11.26
N GLU A 75 -3.64 -14.79 -11.35
CA GLU A 75 -3.57 -15.52 -12.62
C GLU A 75 -4.84 -15.34 -13.46
N GLU A 76 -6.02 -15.38 -12.82
CA GLU A 76 -7.29 -15.07 -13.47
C GLU A 76 -7.33 -13.62 -13.97
N ARG A 77 -6.84 -12.66 -13.18
CA ARG A 77 -6.75 -11.24 -13.56
C ARG A 77 -5.84 -11.02 -14.76
N VAL A 78 -4.70 -11.71 -14.86
CA VAL A 78 -3.83 -11.65 -16.05
C VAL A 78 -4.56 -12.18 -17.27
N THR A 79 -5.26 -13.30 -17.13
CA THR A 79 -6.03 -13.90 -18.23
C THR A 79 -7.13 -12.95 -18.73
N ALA A 80 -7.86 -12.31 -17.81
CA ALA A 80 -8.87 -11.32 -18.15
C ALA A 80 -8.27 -10.06 -18.81
N ALA A 81 -7.17 -9.54 -18.28
CA ALA A 81 -6.50 -8.36 -18.82
C ALA A 81 -5.95 -8.60 -20.24
N ASP A 82 -5.42 -9.80 -20.51
CA ASP A 82 -4.96 -10.21 -21.83
C ASP A 82 -6.12 -10.29 -22.83
N ALA A 83 -7.27 -10.84 -22.42
CA ALA A 83 -8.48 -10.89 -23.25
C ALA A 83 -9.02 -9.48 -23.57
N ASP A 84 -9.06 -8.60 -22.57
CA ASP A 84 -9.48 -7.20 -22.70
C ASP A 84 -8.58 -6.42 -23.68
N ALA A 85 -7.26 -6.57 -23.57
CA ALA A 85 -6.30 -5.92 -24.45
C ALA A 85 -6.48 -6.37 -25.91
N GLU A 86 -6.71 -7.68 -26.11
CA GLU A 86 -6.98 -8.25 -27.42
C GLU A 86 -8.30 -7.73 -28.02
N ASP A 87 -9.35 -7.64 -27.22
CA ASP A 87 -10.64 -7.13 -27.68
C ASP A 87 -10.62 -5.63 -27.97
N ALA A 88 -9.89 -4.83 -27.18
CA ALA A 88 -9.63 -3.43 -27.47
C ALA A 88 -8.84 -3.25 -28.79
N ARG A 89 -7.81 -4.08 -29.02
CA ARG A 89 -7.07 -4.10 -30.29
C ARG A 89 -7.98 -4.42 -31.48
N LYS A 90 -8.86 -5.42 -31.34
CA LYS A 90 -9.86 -5.75 -32.38
C LYS A 90 -10.83 -4.58 -32.60
N ALA A 91 -11.26 -3.89 -31.54
CA ALA A 91 -12.14 -2.73 -31.64
C ALA A 91 -11.51 -1.59 -32.47
N VAL A 92 -10.24 -1.26 -32.22
CA VAL A 92 -9.47 -0.27 -33.01
C VAL A 92 -9.49 -0.65 -34.50
N ASN A 93 -9.22 -1.93 -34.82
CA ASN A 93 -9.19 -2.40 -36.20
C ASN A 93 -10.58 -2.34 -36.86
N ARG A 94 -11.64 -2.72 -36.14
CA ARG A 94 -13.04 -2.61 -36.62
C ARG A 94 -13.42 -1.16 -36.92
N ILE A 95 -13.11 -0.23 -36.02
CA ILE A 95 -13.47 1.19 -36.20
C ILE A 95 -12.62 1.84 -37.30
N ARG A 96 -11.33 1.48 -37.40
CA ARG A 96 -10.47 1.92 -38.52
C ARG A 96 -11.03 1.48 -39.87
N ALA A 97 -11.55 0.25 -39.99
CA ALA A 97 -12.20 -0.21 -41.22
C ALA A 97 -13.48 0.58 -41.52
N ARG A 98 -14.31 0.88 -40.51
CA ARG A 98 -15.52 1.72 -40.65
C ARG A 98 -15.17 3.15 -41.07
N LEU A 99 -14.12 3.74 -40.52
CA LEU A 99 -13.63 5.06 -40.91
C LEU A 99 -13.20 5.08 -42.38
N ARG A 100 -12.46 4.07 -42.85
CA ARG A 100 -12.08 3.95 -44.28
C ARG A 100 -13.32 3.87 -45.18
N LYS A 101 -14.34 3.09 -44.77
CA LYS A 101 -15.60 2.97 -45.51
C LYS A 101 -16.35 4.31 -45.55
N ALA A 102 -16.39 5.05 -44.43
CA ALA A 102 -17.02 6.37 -44.39
C ALA A 102 -16.30 7.40 -45.28
N LYS A 103 -14.96 7.41 -45.27
CA LYS A 103 -14.15 8.26 -46.16
C LYS A 103 -14.44 7.97 -47.64
N LYS A 104 -14.46 6.68 -48.00
CA LYS A 104 -14.81 6.26 -49.36
C LYS A 104 -16.24 6.68 -49.75
N ALA A 105 -17.23 6.56 -48.85
CA ALA A 105 -18.59 6.99 -49.14
C ALA A 105 -18.69 8.50 -49.41
N VAL A 106 -17.89 9.32 -48.71
CA VAL A 106 -17.78 10.75 -48.99
C VAL A 106 -17.13 11.01 -50.36
N GLU A 107 -16.05 10.30 -50.70
CA GLU A 107 -15.41 10.37 -52.02
C GLU A 107 -16.38 9.97 -53.15
N ASP A 108 -17.19 8.95 -52.93
CA ASP A 108 -18.20 8.45 -53.87
C ASP A 108 -19.48 9.33 -53.90
N GLY A 109 -19.54 10.41 -53.11
CA GLY A 109 -20.69 11.33 -53.05
C GLY A 109 -21.95 10.77 -52.36
N THR A 110 -21.84 9.63 -51.69
CA THR A 110 -22.95 8.91 -51.03
C THR A 110 -22.94 9.02 -49.51
N GLY A 111 -21.94 9.70 -48.93
CA GLY A 111 -21.76 9.88 -47.49
C GLY A 111 -21.57 11.33 -47.06
N SER A 112 -21.52 11.56 -45.74
CA SER A 112 -21.33 12.89 -45.16
C SER A 112 -19.96 13.06 -44.48
N PRO A 113 -19.30 14.23 -44.62
CA PRO A 113 -18.12 14.57 -43.81
C PRO A 113 -18.34 14.47 -42.30
N SER A 114 -19.58 14.69 -41.82
CA SER A 114 -19.93 14.53 -40.40
C SER A 114 -19.75 13.09 -39.93
N ASP A 115 -20.03 12.10 -40.77
CA ASP A 115 -19.89 10.69 -40.43
C ASP A 115 -18.42 10.30 -40.33
N VAL A 116 -17.57 10.88 -41.19
CA VAL A 116 -16.12 10.72 -41.11
C VAL A 116 -15.59 11.31 -39.81
N ALA A 117 -16.04 12.51 -39.43
CA ALA A 117 -15.65 13.14 -38.17
C ALA A 117 -16.08 12.32 -36.95
N ALA A 118 -17.32 11.81 -36.93
CA ALA A 118 -17.80 10.94 -35.87
C ALA A 118 -16.98 9.64 -35.78
N LYS A 119 -16.68 8.98 -36.91
CA LYS A 119 -15.87 7.75 -36.94
C LYS A 119 -14.39 8.00 -36.59
N GLN A 120 -13.89 9.21 -36.82
CA GLN A 120 -12.57 9.61 -36.39
C GLN A 120 -12.51 9.72 -34.87
N LYS A 121 -13.51 10.38 -34.26
CA LYS A 121 -13.64 10.41 -32.79
C LYS A 121 -13.76 9.00 -32.20
N ASP A 122 -14.63 8.14 -32.74
CA ASP A 122 -14.75 6.74 -32.30
C ASP A 122 -13.40 6.00 -32.35
N LEU A 123 -12.56 6.29 -33.36
CA LEU A 123 -11.26 5.66 -33.52
C LEU A 123 -10.28 6.14 -32.45
N ASP A 124 -10.29 7.42 -32.14
CA ASP A 124 -9.40 8.00 -31.14
C ASP A 124 -9.79 7.55 -29.73
N ASP A 125 -11.08 7.48 -29.42
CA ASP A 125 -11.60 6.88 -28.18
C ASP A 125 -11.19 5.39 -28.07
N ALA A 126 -11.28 4.63 -29.17
CA ALA A 126 -10.87 3.22 -29.17
C ALA A 126 -9.35 3.02 -29.02
N LYS A 127 -8.53 3.94 -29.55
CA LYS A 127 -7.07 3.92 -29.32
C LYS A 127 -6.77 4.18 -27.85
N GLN A 128 -7.43 5.15 -27.23
CA GLN A 128 -7.27 5.42 -25.80
C GLN A 128 -7.63 4.19 -24.97
N ALA A 129 -8.79 3.58 -25.23
CA ALA A 129 -9.21 2.37 -24.54
C ALA A 129 -8.20 1.19 -24.69
N HIS A 130 -7.55 1.07 -25.84
CA HIS A 130 -6.49 0.08 -26.06
C HIS A 130 -5.19 0.42 -25.31
N LEU A 131 -4.83 1.70 -25.16
CA LEU A 131 -3.72 2.11 -24.30
C LEU A 131 -4.03 1.79 -22.83
N ASP A 132 -5.23 2.12 -22.36
CA ASP A 132 -5.67 1.83 -21.00
C ASP A 132 -5.71 0.31 -20.73
N ALA A 133 -6.14 -0.49 -21.72
CA ALA A 133 -6.12 -1.95 -21.61
C ALA A 133 -4.70 -2.51 -21.54
N LYS A 134 -3.74 -1.92 -22.28
CA LYS A 134 -2.32 -2.29 -22.18
C LYS A 134 -1.73 -1.95 -20.82
N SER A 135 -2.05 -0.79 -20.26
CA SER A 135 -1.61 -0.42 -18.90
C SER A 135 -2.14 -1.43 -17.88
N ARG A 136 -3.43 -1.78 -17.95
CA ARG A 136 -4.04 -2.84 -17.11
C ARG A 136 -3.37 -4.21 -17.27
N GLN A 137 -2.90 -4.52 -18.48
CA GLN A 137 -2.14 -5.74 -18.79
C GLN A 137 -0.79 -5.81 -18.05
N VAL A 138 -0.10 -4.67 -17.95
CA VAL A 138 1.17 -4.54 -17.20
C VAL A 138 0.88 -4.64 -15.71
N GLU A 139 -0.10 -3.88 -15.24
CA GLU A 139 -0.55 -3.86 -13.85
C GLU A 139 -0.92 -5.26 -13.33
N ALA A 140 -1.67 -6.04 -14.11
CA ALA A 140 -2.03 -7.40 -13.75
C ALA A 140 -0.83 -8.34 -13.62
N ARG A 141 0.21 -8.16 -14.46
CA ARG A 141 1.46 -8.94 -14.37
C ARG A 141 2.30 -8.54 -13.16
N GLU A 142 2.34 -7.26 -12.82
CA GLU A 142 2.96 -6.80 -11.56
C GLU A 142 2.22 -7.37 -10.34
N ASP A 143 0.88 -7.39 -10.38
CA ASP A 143 0.06 -7.98 -9.32
C ASP A 143 0.28 -9.49 -9.18
N LEU A 144 0.50 -10.20 -10.30
CA LEU A 144 0.90 -11.60 -10.30
C LEU A 144 2.30 -11.79 -9.70
N ALA A 145 3.27 -10.94 -10.02
CA ALA A 145 4.60 -10.98 -9.40
C ALA A 145 4.51 -10.79 -7.88
N ALA A 146 3.72 -9.82 -7.41
CA ALA A 146 3.46 -9.62 -5.99
C ALA A 146 2.73 -10.79 -5.33
N ALA A 147 1.78 -11.44 -6.03
CA ALA A 147 1.10 -12.63 -5.50
C ALA A 147 2.04 -13.83 -5.39
N LYS A 148 2.91 -14.06 -6.38
CA LYS A 148 3.98 -15.06 -6.32
C LYS A 148 4.95 -14.78 -5.17
N PHE A 149 5.31 -13.51 -4.97
CA PHE A 149 6.09 -13.09 -3.80
C PHE A 149 5.35 -13.38 -2.49
N GLY A 150 4.02 -13.25 -2.45
CA GLY A 150 3.18 -13.66 -1.33
C GLY A 150 3.39 -15.11 -0.88
N MET A 151 3.65 -16.04 -1.81
CA MET A 151 3.84 -17.46 -1.52
C MET A 151 5.05 -17.76 -0.60
N ARG A 152 5.96 -16.80 -0.43
CA ARG A 152 7.07 -16.91 0.52
C ARG A 152 6.62 -17.11 1.97
N ASP A 153 5.41 -16.67 2.30
CA ASP A 153 4.82 -16.78 3.63
C ASP A 153 4.45 -18.24 3.96
N ASP A 154 4.23 -19.06 2.92
CA ASP A 154 3.95 -20.50 3.03
C ASP A 154 5.23 -21.37 2.99
N MET A 155 6.41 -20.77 2.75
CA MET A 155 7.68 -21.49 2.74
C MET A 155 8.06 -21.94 4.15
N THR A 156 8.53 -23.19 4.24
CA THR A 156 8.71 -23.89 5.53
C THR A 156 10.02 -23.58 6.22
N SER A 157 10.99 -23.00 5.50
CA SER A 157 12.30 -22.66 6.06
C SER A 157 12.83 -21.31 5.56
N ASP A 158 13.57 -20.63 6.41
CA ASP A 158 14.25 -19.38 6.04
C ASP A 158 15.26 -19.61 4.90
N ALA A 159 15.89 -20.79 4.84
CA ALA A 159 16.82 -21.13 3.76
C ALA A 159 16.15 -21.21 2.38
N GLU A 160 14.93 -21.78 2.32
CA GLU A 160 14.11 -21.82 1.11
C GLU A 160 13.69 -20.42 0.69
N ARG A 161 13.26 -19.58 1.65
CA ARG A 161 12.87 -18.19 1.41
C ARG A 161 14.04 -17.33 0.93
N ASP A 162 15.20 -17.45 1.58
CA ASP A 162 16.41 -16.72 1.22
C ASP A 162 16.93 -17.13 -0.17
N ALA A 163 16.83 -18.42 -0.53
CA ALA A 163 17.13 -18.91 -1.88
C ALA A 163 16.15 -18.36 -2.93
N TYR A 164 14.86 -18.30 -2.60
CA TYR A 164 13.86 -17.66 -3.45
C TYR A 164 14.19 -16.17 -3.67
N TYR A 165 14.50 -15.42 -2.61
CA TYR A 165 14.90 -14.02 -2.75
C TYR A 165 16.15 -13.83 -3.61
N ALA A 166 17.14 -14.71 -3.48
CA ALA A 166 18.34 -14.70 -4.32
C ALA A 166 18.07 -15.05 -5.79
N SER A 167 16.94 -15.68 -6.10
CA SER A 167 16.53 -16.01 -7.46
C SER A 167 15.80 -14.88 -8.19
N LEU A 168 15.32 -13.87 -7.46
CA LEU A 168 14.59 -12.73 -8.03
C LEU A 168 15.54 -11.83 -8.84
N SER A 169 15.10 -11.46 -10.04
CA SER A 169 15.73 -10.42 -10.84
C SER A 169 15.34 -9.01 -10.36
N ASP A 170 16.17 -8.01 -10.68
CA ASP A 170 15.88 -6.61 -10.34
C ASP A 170 14.53 -6.16 -10.91
N ASP A 171 14.20 -6.57 -12.15
CA ASP A 171 12.91 -6.27 -12.80
C ASP A 171 11.71 -6.87 -12.04
N GLU A 172 11.87 -8.08 -11.45
CA GLU A 172 10.83 -8.71 -10.63
C GLU A 172 10.67 -7.99 -9.29
N VAL A 173 11.78 -7.59 -8.65
CA VAL A 173 11.73 -6.77 -7.42
C VAL A 173 11.01 -5.44 -7.70
N ASP A 174 11.30 -4.79 -8.82
CA ASP A 174 10.62 -3.55 -9.23
C ASP A 174 9.15 -3.76 -9.57
N ALA A 175 8.77 -4.90 -10.16
CA ALA A 175 7.37 -5.23 -10.41
C ALA A 175 6.59 -5.49 -9.11
N ILE A 176 7.18 -6.25 -8.18
CA ILE A 176 6.62 -6.53 -6.85
C ILE A 176 6.40 -5.22 -6.10
N THR A 177 7.40 -4.34 -6.06
CA THR A 177 7.33 -3.10 -5.30
C THR A 177 6.31 -2.12 -5.86
N ARG A 178 6.21 -1.99 -7.20
CA ARG A 178 5.16 -1.18 -7.84
C ARG A 178 3.76 -1.67 -7.49
N ALA A 179 3.52 -2.99 -7.54
CA ALA A 179 2.23 -3.55 -7.14
C ALA A 179 1.90 -3.32 -5.66
N LEU A 180 2.86 -3.53 -4.76
CA LEU A 180 2.67 -3.29 -3.32
C LEU A 180 2.43 -1.81 -2.99
N ASN A 181 3.15 -0.90 -3.66
CA ASN A 181 2.92 0.54 -3.56
C ASN A 181 1.52 0.90 -4.05
N ARG A 182 1.09 0.37 -5.20
CA ARG A 182 -0.26 0.61 -5.75
C ARG A 182 -1.37 0.19 -4.78
N ARG A 183 -1.20 -0.95 -4.10
CA ARG A 183 -2.15 -1.45 -3.07
C ARG A 183 -2.15 -0.57 -1.81
N SER A 184 -1.00 -0.02 -1.44
CA SER A 184 -0.82 0.78 -0.23
C SER A 184 -1.18 2.26 -0.41
N ALA A 185 -1.15 2.76 -1.65
CA ALA A 185 -1.39 4.17 -1.98
C ALA A 185 -2.70 4.75 -1.42
N PRO A 186 -3.86 4.07 -1.46
CA PRO A 186 -5.10 4.60 -0.89
C PRO A 186 -5.01 4.81 0.62
N VAL A 187 -4.39 3.86 1.32
CA VAL A 187 -4.24 3.87 2.78
C VAL A 187 -3.23 4.94 3.22
N ALA A 188 -2.12 5.09 2.48
CA ALA A 188 -1.15 6.15 2.70
C ALA A 188 -1.75 7.55 2.44
N ALA A 189 -2.51 7.71 1.35
CA ALA A 189 -3.21 8.96 1.05
C ALA A 189 -4.21 9.33 2.16
N GLN A 190 -4.98 8.35 2.64
CA GLN A 190 -5.90 8.56 3.76
C GLN A 190 -5.15 9.02 5.02
N ALA A 191 -4.06 8.35 5.39
CA ALA A 191 -3.26 8.71 6.57
C ALA A 191 -2.68 10.14 6.53
N LEU A 192 -2.30 10.63 5.33
CA LEU A 192 -1.84 12.01 5.16
C LEU A 192 -2.98 13.03 5.24
N THR A 193 -4.18 12.65 4.81
CA THR A 193 -5.35 13.53 4.83
C THR A 193 -5.94 13.66 6.24
N GLU A 194 -5.83 12.61 7.07
CA GLU A 194 -6.27 12.61 8.46
C GLU A 194 -5.42 13.53 9.35
N GLY A 195 -6.06 14.23 10.29
CA GLY A 195 -5.36 15.09 11.27
C GLY A 195 -4.79 16.38 10.68
N GLY A 196 -5.52 17.02 9.77
CA GLY A 196 -5.18 18.34 9.21
C GLY A 196 -3.98 18.34 8.28
N GLN A 197 -3.97 19.26 7.31
CA GLN A 197 -2.85 19.47 6.40
C GLN A 197 -2.06 20.73 6.80
N PRO A 198 -0.73 20.73 6.61
CA PRO A 198 0.05 21.93 6.78
C PRO A 198 -0.41 22.98 5.77
N ALA A 199 -0.67 24.20 6.25
CA ALA A 199 -1.18 25.28 5.42
C ALA A 199 -0.61 26.63 5.85
N LEU A 200 -0.68 27.60 4.95
CA LEU A 200 -0.35 28.99 5.27
C LEU A 200 -1.42 29.56 6.20
N ALA A 201 -1.00 30.17 7.31
CA ALA A 201 -1.91 30.91 8.16
C ALA A 201 -2.38 32.19 7.43
N SER A 202 -3.64 32.57 7.64
CA SER A 202 -4.21 33.80 7.11
C SER A 202 -3.69 35.07 7.82
N THR A 203 -3.08 34.89 8.99
CA THR A 203 -2.53 35.99 9.80
C THR A 203 -1.18 36.45 9.21
N PRO A 204 -1.02 37.76 8.91
CA PRO A 204 0.27 38.28 8.46
C PRO A 204 1.32 38.22 9.58
N ARG A 205 2.60 38.20 9.18
CA ARG A 205 3.73 38.28 10.11
C ARG A 205 3.69 39.58 10.93
N ASP A 206 3.86 39.46 12.25
CA ASP A 206 4.12 40.57 13.15
C ASP A 206 5.64 40.72 13.37
N THR A 207 6.26 41.52 12.49
CA THR A 207 7.71 41.79 12.54
C THR A 207 8.16 42.62 13.74
N THR A 208 7.23 43.08 14.59
CA THR A 208 7.59 43.83 15.81
C THR A 208 7.97 42.92 16.98
N VAL A 209 7.64 41.63 16.90
CA VAL A 209 7.97 40.65 17.94
C VAL A 209 9.47 40.36 17.95
N TYR A 210 10.13 40.70 19.06
CA TYR A 210 11.56 40.44 19.26
C TYR A 210 11.88 40.23 20.74
N ASN A 211 11.43 39.09 21.29
CA ASN A 211 11.51 38.82 22.73
C ASN A 211 12.76 38.00 23.06
N ALA A 212 13.40 38.29 24.19
CA ALA A 212 14.42 37.38 24.74
C ALA A 212 13.74 36.11 25.26
N GLY A 213 14.38 34.96 25.11
CA GLY A 213 13.89 33.71 25.68
C GLY A 213 14.88 32.57 25.53
N THR A 214 14.57 31.49 26.25
CA THR A 214 15.25 30.20 26.12
C THR A 214 14.61 29.41 24.98
N ILE A 215 15.43 28.85 24.12
CA ILE A 215 15.03 28.14 22.92
C ILE A 215 15.52 26.70 23.05
N ALA A 216 14.59 25.74 23.07
CA ALA A 216 14.89 24.32 22.97
C ALA A 216 15.26 23.98 21.52
N MET A 217 16.55 23.97 21.20
CA MET A 217 17.09 23.81 19.85
C MET A 217 17.54 22.38 19.59
N GLU A 218 17.09 21.79 18.49
CA GLU A 218 17.53 20.48 18.01
C GLU A 218 18.91 20.59 17.34
N THR A 219 19.91 19.85 17.85
CA THR A 219 21.30 19.88 17.35
C THR A 219 21.70 18.62 16.58
N GLY A 220 20.75 17.72 16.28
CA GLY A 220 21.01 16.42 15.64
C GLY A 220 21.60 15.37 16.60
N SER A 221 22.14 15.81 17.74
CA SER A 221 22.54 14.98 18.88
C SER A 221 21.51 15.04 20.03
N GLY A 222 20.38 15.70 19.81
CA GLY A 222 19.33 15.95 20.81
C GLY A 222 18.97 17.43 20.96
N VAL A 223 18.07 17.69 21.89
CA VAL A 223 17.57 19.04 22.20
C VAL A 223 18.47 19.71 23.25
N THR A 224 18.86 20.95 22.99
CA THR A 224 19.66 21.77 23.91
C THR A 224 19.03 23.14 24.09
N ASP A 225 19.04 23.65 25.32
CA ASP A 225 18.52 24.98 25.61
C ASP A 225 19.57 26.04 25.30
N VAL A 226 19.21 26.99 24.42
CA VAL A 226 20.06 28.13 24.05
C VAL A 226 19.33 29.44 24.29
N GLU A 227 20.05 30.48 24.68
CA GLU A 227 19.47 31.81 24.80
C GLU A 227 19.43 32.51 23.44
N GLY A 228 18.27 33.06 23.10
CA GLY A 228 18.12 33.76 21.82
C GLY A 228 16.95 34.72 21.79
N ARG A 229 16.44 34.93 20.58
CA ARG A 229 15.34 35.86 20.30
C ARG A 229 14.20 35.11 19.65
N ILE A 230 13.05 35.09 20.33
CA ILE A 230 11.82 34.51 19.83
C ILE A 230 11.08 35.58 19.04
N LEU A 231 10.71 35.23 17.82
CA LEU A 231 9.95 36.04 16.88
C LEU A 231 8.52 35.47 16.78
N ASP A 232 7.68 36.10 15.97
CA ASP A 232 6.37 35.57 15.62
C ASP A 232 6.47 34.32 14.73
N GLY A 233 5.33 33.64 14.51
CA GLY A 233 5.25 32.49 13.58
C GLY A 233 6.04 31.24 13.99
N GLY A 234 6.47 31.14 15.25
CA GLY A 234 7.32 30.04 15.71
C GLY A 234 8.76 30.12 15.16
N THR A 235 9.19 31.29 14.71
CA THR A 235 10.57 31.53 14.27
C THR A 235 11.41 32.04 15.44
N ALA A 236 12.70 31.71 15.47
CA ALA A 236 13.64 32.27 16.44
C ALA A 236 15.01 32.53 15.82
N ILE A 237 15.81 33.35 16.48
CA ILE A 237 17.19 33.63 16.11
C ILE A 237 18.09 33.33 17.32
N TYR A 238 19.06 32.45 17.10
CA TYR A 238 20.13 32.16 18.05
C TYR A 238 21.44 32.78 17.55
N ARG A 239 22.19 33.46 18.42
CA ARG A 239 23.48 34.06 18.08
C ARG A 239 24.61 33.19 18.63
N ARG A 240 25.37 32.56 17.74
CA ARG A 240 26.56 31.75 18.10
C ARG A 240 27.82 32.60 18.24
N GLY A 241 27.90 33.73 17.52
CA GLY A 241 29.07 34.61 17.52
C GLY A 241 28.75 36.03 17.04
N THR A 242 29.77 36.88 16.86
CA THR A 242 29.57 38.30 16.48
C THR A 242 28.91 38.51 15.12
N SER A 243 29.18 37.62 14.17
CA SER A 243 28.63 37.67 12.81
C SER A 243 28.04 36.33 12.40
N ASP A 244 27.48 35.61 13.36
CA ASP A 244 27.02 34.23 13.17
C ASP A 244 25.69 34.03 13.91
N PHE A 245 24.62 34.09 13.13
CA PHE A 245 23.25 33.99 13.57
C PHE A 245 22.62 32.77 12.89
N ILE A 246 21.98 31.93 13.69
CA ILE A 246 21.20 30.78 13.23
C ILE A 246 19.73 31.18 13.27
N ILE A 247 19.04 31.01 12.15
CA ILE A 247 17.60 31.16 12.06
C ILE A 247 16.98 29.80 12.29
N LEU A 248 15.99 29.77 13.18
CA LEU A 248 15.36 28.57 13.67
C LEU A 248 13.85 28.62 13.39
N GLN A 249 13.26 27.47 13.07
CA GLN A 249 11.81 27.30 12.95
C GLN A 249 11.34 26.20 13.89
N ARG A 250 10.26 26.45 14.63
CA ARG A 250 9.65 25.47 15.53
C ARG A 250 8.95 24.36 14.74
N ASN A 251 9.21 23.12 15.12
CA ASN A 251 8.47 21.93 14.70
C ASN A 251 8.19 21.09 15.96
N GLY A 252 6.92 20.89 16.31
CA GLY A 252 6.53 20.30 17.59
C GLY A 252 7.06 21.08 18.79
N ASP A 253 7.83 20.40 19.65
CA ASP A 253 8.33 20.95 20.91
C ASP A 253 9.74 21.57 20.81
N ALA A 254 10.40 21.47 19.65
CA ALA A 254 11.76 21.96 19.45
C ALA A 254 11.88 22.93 18.27
N TYR A 255 12.97 23.68 18.26
CA TYR A 255 13.38 24.60 17.20
C TYR A 255 14.48 23.96 16.35
N HIS A 256 14.29 23.96 15.04
CA HIS A 256 15.22 23.36 14.09
C HIS A 256 15.95 24.45 13.28
N PRO A 257 17.26 24.31 13.05
CA PRO A 257 17.99 25.19 12.14
C PRO A 257 17.45 25.12 10.71
N VAL A 258 17.14 26.30 10.18
CA VAL A 258 16.70 26.46 8.78
C VAL A 258 17.65 27.30 7.94
N ALA A 259 18.45 28.19 8.55
CA ALA A 259 19.45 28.97 7.83
C ALA A 259 20.50 29.61 8.73
N GLN A 260 21.53 30.17 8.10
CA GLN A 260 22.54 31.02 8.75
C GLN A 260 22.52 32.43 8.18
N ALA A 261 22.93 33.40 8.99
CA ALA A 261 23.02 34.82 8.64
C ALA A 261 24.28 35.46 9.23
N HIS A 262 24.83 36.44 8.50
CA HIS A 262 26.12 37.06 8.83
C HIS A 262 26.00 38.33 9.69
N GLY A 263 24.79 38.68 10.10
CA GLY A 263 24.52 39.84 10.94
C GLY A 263 23.08 39.88 11.39
N LYS A 264 22.80 40.69 12.43
CA LYS A 264 21.45 40.81 13.02
C LYS A 264 20.39 41.20 11.98
N ASN A 265 20.68 42.20 11.15
CA ASN A 265 19.71 42.69 10.16
C ASN A 265 19.45 41.66 9.05
N ASP A 266 20.47 40.92 8.63
CA ASP A 266 20.32 39.80 7.68
C ASP A 266 19.48 38.68 8.29
N ALA A 267 19.75 38.32 9.55
CA ALA A 267 19.00 37.30 10.27
C ALA A 267 17.52 37.67 10.40
N LEU A 268 17.21 38.93 10.75
CA LEU A 268 15.85 39.44 10.82
C LEU A 268 15.17 39.45 9.45
N ALA A 269 15.85 39.95 8.41
CA ALA A 269 15.30 40.00 7.06
C ALA A 269 14.96 38.59 6.54
N LYS A 270 15.83 37.61 6.80
CA LYS A 270 15.61 36.20 6.46
C LYS A 270 14.48 35.57 7.27
N ALA A 271 14.48 35.75 8.59
CA ALA A 271 13.43 35.23 9.47
C ALA A 271 12.03 35.76 9.08
N ASN A 272 11.93 37.04 8.74
CA ASN A 272 10.68 37.67 8.33
C ASN A 272 10.14 37.18 6.97
N ARG A 273 10.92 36.43 6.18
CA ARG A 273 10.43 35.77 4.95
C ARG A 273 9.68 34.48 5.26
N ILE A 274 9.93 33.86 6.41
CA ILE A 274 9.29 32.59 6.78
C ILE A 274 7.81 32.84 7.05
N PRO A 275 6.90 32.20 6.30
CA PRO A 275 5.46 32.38 6.53
C PRO A 275 5.06 31.79 7.89
N ILE A 276 3.94 32.27 8.43
CA ILE A 276 3.28 31.58 9.54
C ILE A 276 2.57 30.36 8.95
N MET A 277 2.89 29.18 9.47
CA MET A 277 2.26 27.92 9.07
C MET A 277 1.30 27.46 10.17
N THR A 278 0.14 26.95 9.78
CA THR A 278 -0.66 26.09 10.66
C THR A 278 -0.15 24.67 10.55
N GLY A 279 0.31 24.11 11.67
CA GLY A 279 0.78 22.72 11.73
C GLY A 279 -0.37 21.72 11.60
N PRO A 280 -0.05 20.42 11.43
CA PRO A 280 -1.05 19.36 11.48
C PRO A 280 -1.74 19.31 12.86
N ASP A 281 -2.94 18.73 12.89
CA ASP A 281 -3.66 18.49 14.15
C ASP A 281 -2.86 17.51 15.03
N PRO A 282 -2.95 17.63 16.37
CA PRO A 282 -2.28 16.72 17.27
C PRO A 282 -2.63 15.25 17.00
N LEU A 283 -1.62 14.38 17.10
CA LEU A 283 -1.81 12.94 17.00
C LEU A 283 -2.82 12.42 18.05
N PRO A 284 -3.77 11.54 17.68
CA PRO A 284 -4.63 10.89 18.65
C PRO A 284 -3.83 9.97 19.59
N ALA A 285 -4.31 9.79 20.82
CA ALA A 285 -3.61 9.03 21.87
C ALA A 285 -3.26 7.58 21.50
N HIS A 286 -3.97 6.99 20.53
CA HIS A 286 -3.75 5.63 20.03
C HIS A 286 -3.43 5.63 18.53
N ALA A 287 -2.71 6.66 18.04
CA ALA A 287 -2.28 6.73 16.65
C ALA A 287 -1.52 5.48 16.23
N THR A 288 -1.87 4.94 15.05
CA THR A 288 -1.12 3.88 14.40
C THR A 288 0.27 4.36 14.00
N GLU A 289 1.22 3.44 13.77
CA GLU A 289 2.58 3.81 13.30
C GLU A 289 2.54 4.60 11.99
N MET A 290 1.65 4.22 11.06
CA MET A 290 1.46 4.95 9.81
C MET A 290 0.95 6.38 10.05
N GLN A 291 0.01 6.59 10.97
CA GLN A 291 -0.46 7.94 11.32
C GLN A 291 0.63 8.78 11.97
N LYS A 292 1.46 8.18 12.84
CA LYS A 292 2.63 8.85 13.44
C LYS A 292 3.62 9.28 12.36
N GLN A 293 3.91 8.39 11.41
CA GLN A 293 4.81 8.67 10.29
C GLN A 293 4.26 9.78 9.38
N ALA A 294 2.97 9.70 9.01
CA ALA A 294 2.30 10.73 8.23
C ALA A 294 2.32 12.10 8.94
N HIS A 295 2.07 12.14 10.25
CA HIS A 295 2.15 13.36 11.03
C HIS A 295 3.57 13.93 11.10
N ALA A 296 4.58 13.07 11.28
CA ALA A 296 5.99 13.50 11.26
C ALA A 296 6.36 14.12 9.90
N MET A 297 6.00 13.46 8.78
CA MET A 297 6.21 14.00 7.43
C MET A 297 5.53 15.36 7.24
N LYS A 298 4.28 15.52 7.71
CA LYS A 298 3.57 16.80 7.67
C LYS A 298 4.24 17.90 8.49
N GLY A 299 4.80 17.55 9.65
CA GLY A 299 5.58 18.49 10.48
C GLY A 299 6.82 19.01 9.76
N ASP A 300 7.50 18.13 9.01
CA ASP A 300 8.73 18.48 8.28
C ASP A 300 8.49 19.44 7.11
N ILE A 301 7.30 19.46 6.52
CA ILE A 301 6.95 20.38 5.43
C ILE A 301 7.11 21.85 5.84
N ALA A 302 6.74 22.19 7.08
CA ALA A 302 6.93 23.55 7.60
C ALA A 302 8.42 23.95 7.63
N LEU A 303 9.32 23.00 7.92
CA LEU A 303 10.77 23.23 7.89
C LEU A 303 11.29 23.44 6.46
N VAL A 304 10.78 22.68 5.49
CA VAL A 304 11.16 22.84 4.07
C VAL A 304 10.69 24.18 3.53
N VAL A 305 9.44 24.56 3.78
CA VAL A 305 8.91 25.88 3.40
C VAL A 305 9.75 27.00 4.04
N ALA A 306 10.09 26.88 5.33
CA ALA A 306 10.94 27.84 6.01
C ALA A 306 12.33 27.97 5.36
N ARG A 307 12.98 26.85 5.03
CA ARG A 307 14.29 26.84 4.34
C ARG A 307 14.20 27.54 2.98
N ARG A 308 13.26 27.12 2.12
CA ARG A 308 13.07 27.73 0.79
C ARG A 308 12.71 29.22 0.89
N ALA A 309 11.90 29.63 1.86
CA ALA A 309 11.51 31.01 2.06
C ALA A 309 12.69 31.89 2.52
N VAL A 310 13.49 31.41 3.48
CA VAL A 310 14.67 32.13 3.96
C VAL A 310 15.67 32.38 2.84
N ASP A 311 15.95 31.35 2.04
CA ASP A 311 16.91 31.42 0.94
C ASP A 311 16.39 32.24 -0.26
N GLY A 312 15.13 32.67 -0.22
CA GLY A 312 14.54 33.53 -1.23
C GLY A 312 13.84 32.79 -2.38
N TYR A 313 13.74 31.47 -2.33
CA TYR A 313 13.11 30.64 -3.35
C TYR A 313 11.57 30.57 -3.22
N ALA A 314 11.03 30.78 -2.01
CA ALA A 314 9.59 30.75 -1.73
C ALA A 314 9.12 31.99 -0.94
N VAL A 315 9.23 33.17 -1.55
CA VAL A 315 8.94 34.46 -0.88
C VAL A 315 7.50 34.97 -1.07
N THR A 316 6.72 34.35 -1.94
CA THR A 316 5.31 34.70 -2.17
C THR A 316 4.39 33.61 -1.65
N PRO A 317 3.14 33.94 -1.24
CA PRO A 317 2.17 32.92 -0.82
C PRO A 317 1.95 31.83 -1.87
N ALA A 318 1.93 32.19 -3.16
CA ALA A 318 1.80 31.22 -4.25
C ALA A 318 3.00 30.27 -4.35
N ALA A 319 4.23 30.77 -4.22
CA ALA A 319 5.43 29.92 -4.24
C ALA A 319 5.55 29.04 -2.98
N GLN A 320 5.08 29.55 -1.84
CA GLN A 320 5.01 28.80 -0.58
C GLN A 320 3.97 27.68 -0.68
N GLN A 321 2.78 27.96 -1.20
CA GLN A 321 1.76 26.94 -1.43
C GLN A 321 2.22 25.89 -2.43
N ALA A 322 2.88 26.29 -3.53
CA ALA A 322 3.46 25.34 -4.47
C ALA A 322 4.51 24.41 -3.82
N THR A 323 5.30 24.93 -2.88
CA THR A 323 6.23 24.10 -2.09
C THR A 323 5.48 23.13 -1.19
N ILE A 324 4.41 23.56 -0.52
CA ILE A 324 3.57 22.68 0.31
C ILE A 324 2.99 21.55 -0.55
N ASP A 325 2.43 21.87 -1.71
CA ASP A 325 1.79 20.90 -2.61
C ASP A 325 2.81 19.88 -3.16
N GLU A 326 4.01 20.34 -3.55
CA GLU A 326 5.13 19.50 -3.98
C GLU A 326 5.57 18.53 -2.87
N GLU A 327 5.80 19.04 -1.66
CA GLU A 327 6.27 18.23 -0.54
C GLU A 327 5.17 17.30 0.01
N MET A 328 3.89 17.67 -0.09
CA MET A 328 2.76 16.77 0.22
C MET A 328 2.67 15.61 -0.78
N ALA A 329 2.92 15.86 -2.06
CA ALA A 329 2.99 14.80 -3.08
C ALA A 329 4.18 13.87 -2.82
N GLU A 330 5.36 14.43 -2.52
CA GLU A 330 6.53 13.63 -2.17
C GLU A 330 6.33 12.83 -0.86
N ALA A 331 5.66 13.41 0.14
CA ALA A 331 5.28 12.70 1.35
C ALA A 331 4.33 11.53 1.07
N GLN A 332 3.40 11.68 0.13
CA GLN A 332 2.54 10.59 -0.30
C GLN A 332 3.32 9.45 -0.94
N ASP A 333 4.25 9.76 -1.84
CA ASP A 333 5.10 8.74 -2.47
C ASP A 333 5.99 8.03 -1.45
N LYS A 334 6.64 8.78 -0.54
CA LYS A 334 7.47 8.24 0.53
C LYS A 334 6.68 7.36 1.50
N LEU A 335 5.48 7.79 1.91
CA LEU A 335 4.66 7.00 2.83
C LEU A 335 4.11 5.75 2.16
N THR A 336 3.69 5.86 0.90
CA THR A 336 3.25 4.72 0.09
C THR A 336 4.36 3.69 -0.02
N ASP A 337 5.58 4.13 -0.32
CA ASP A 337 6.73 3.27 -0.43
C ASP A 337 7.14 2.65 0.93
N SER A 338 7.12 3.43 2.00
CA SER A 338 7.44 2.95 3.35
C SER A 338 6.49 1.86 3.86
N VAL A 339 5.23 1.86 3.42
CA VAL A 339 4.22 0.87 3.83
C VAL A 339 4.13 -0.28 2.82
N GLY A 340 4.36 -0.01 1.54
CA GLY A 340 4.25 -0.99 0.46
C GLY A 340 5.57 -1.70 0.12
N GLY A 341 6.30 -1.15 -0.85
CA GLY A 341 7.46 -1.78 -1.48
C GLY A 341 8.75 -1.71 -0.65
N GLY A 342 8.90 -0.71 0.22
CA GLY A 342 10.05 -0.51 1.09
C GLY A 342 10.33 -1.73 1.99
N PRO A 343 9.35 -2.22 2.76
CA PRO A 343 9.49 -3.44 3.55
C PRO A 343 9.86 -4.67 2.72
N ALA A 344 9.26 -4.84 1.53
CA ALA A 344 9.59 -5.96 0.64
C ALA A 344 11.05 -5.89 0.14
N ARG A 345 11.53 -4.70 -0.27
CA ARG A 345 12.95 -4.53 -0.68
C ARG A 345 13.91 -4.79 0.47
N ALA A 346 13.59 -4.33 1.67
CA ALA A 346 14.40 -4.57 2.85
C ALA A 346 14.52 -6.08 3.13
N ASP A 347 13.39 -6.81 3.11
CA ASP A 347 13.37 -8.25 3.36
C ASP A 347 14.13 -9.04 2.29
N ILE A 348 13.89 -8.74 1.01
CA ILE A 348 14.61 -9.35 -0.12
C ILE A 348 16.12 -9.14 0.01
N HIS A 349 16.55 -7.89 0.25
CA HIS A 349 17.96 -7.56 0.39
C HIS A 349 18.62 -8.27 1.59
N ASP A 350 17.93 -8.33 2.72
CA ASP A 350 18.45 -9.01 3.91
C ASP A 350 18.53 -10.53 3.70
N GLY A 351 17.56 -11.14 3.05
CA GLY A 351 17.62 -12.56 2.73
C GLY A 351 18.64 -12.91 1.65
N ILE A 352 18.86 -12.06 0.63
CA ILE A 352 19.99 -12.21 -0.30
C ILE A 352 21.31 -12.19 0.46
N LYS A 353 21.47 -11.29 1.43
CA LYS A 353 22.67 -11.23 2.28
C LYS A 353 22.85 -12.48 3.13
N ARG A 354 21.77 -13.03 3.69
CA ARG A 354 21.81 -14.28 4.46
C ARG A 354 22.17 -15.46 3.55
N HIS A 355 21.54 -15.59 2.39
CA HIS A 355 21.81 -16.65 1.42
C HIS A 355 23.28 -16.69 0.99
N ARG A 356 23.89 -15.53 0.73
CA ARG A 356 25.31 -15.43 0.34
C ARG A 356 26.31 -15.83 1.45
N ARG A 357 25.85 -15.91 2.71
CA ARG A 357 26.69 -16.29 3.86
C ARG A 357 26.63 -17.80 4.16
N VAL A 358 25.70 -18.52 3.55
CA VAL A 358 25.53 -19.98 3.67
C VAL A 358 26.38 -20.69 2.61
#